data_AF-A0A1I4H412-F1
#
_entry.id   AF-A0A1I4H412-F1
#
_cell.length_a   1.000
_cell.length_b   1.000
_cell.length_c   1.000
_cell.angle_alpha   90.00
_cell.angle_beta   90.00
_cell.angle_gamma   90.00
#
_symmetry.space_group_name_H-M   'P 1'
#
loop_
_entity.id
_entity.type
_entity.pdbx_description
1 polymer ?
#
loop_
_entity_poly.entity_id
_entity_poly.type
_entity_poly.pdbx_seq_one_letter_code
_entity_poly.pdbx_strand_id
1 'polypeptide(L)'
;MANSLQEVLNRANTNKLIKKPEPIVEEVPKKKKTIEKTSIERSKKENRSNTVLIGGHFPPEVSRQLRIIAAEEGTTNQALLQEALDLLFAKKGKKLINDI
;
A
#
# COMPACT_ATOMS: atom_id res chain seq x y z
N MET A 1 2.00 61.61 9.03
CA MET A 1 2.22 60.45 9.93
C MET A 1 1.64 59.24 9.25
N ALA A 2 2.48 58.38 8.67
CA ALA A 2 2.02 57.27 7.82
C ALA A 2 1.58 56.08 8.67
N ASN A 3 0.39 55.55 8.34
CA ASN A 3 -0.35 54.51 9.05
C ASN A 3 0.36 53.15 9.02
N SER A 4 0.96 52.76 10.13
CA SER A 4 1.49 51.40 10.38
C SER A 4 0.44 50.30 10.25
N LEU A 5 -0.85 50.61 10.42
CA LEU A 5 -1.95 49.65 10.26
C LEU A 5 -2.22 49.28 8.79
N GLN A 6 -1.92 50.17 7.85
CA GLN A 6 -2.11 49.90 6.41
C GLN A 6 -1.02 48.97 5.85
N GLU A 7 0.19 49.02 6.39
CA GLU A 7 1.27 48.08 6.01
C GLU A 7 0.99 46.65 6.45
N VAL A 8 0.43 46.46 7.65
CA VAL A 8 0.07 45.13 8.17
C VAL A 8 -1.07 44.50 7.35
N LEU A 9 -2.06 45.30 6.94
CA LEU A 9 -3.16 44.84 6.07
C LEU A 9 -2.66 44.49 4.67
N ASN A 10 -1.74 45.28 4.10
CA ASN A 10 -1.12 44.97 2.81
C ASN A 10 -0.31 43.67 2.88
N ARG A 11 0.37 43.39 4.00
CA ARG A 11 1.13 42.15 4.24
C ARG A 11 0.25 40.90 4.37
N ALA A 12 -0.94 41.03 4.95
CA ALA A 12 -1.89 39.91 5.04
C ALA A 12 -2.49 39.56 3.66
N ASN A 13 -2.70 40.56 2.80
CA ASN A 13 -3.21 40.37 1.44
C ASN A 13 -2.15 39.81 0.48
N THR A 14 -0.87 40.18 0.62
CA THR A 14 0.21 39.59 -0.19
C THR A 14 0.46 38.12 0.15
N ASN A 15 0.20 37.70 1.39
CA ASN A 15 0.34 36.30 1.80
C ASN A 15 -0.83 35.40 1.34
N LYS A 16 -1.90 35.98 0.75
CA LYS A 16 -2.98 35.23 0.08
C LYS A 16 -2.69 35.00 -1.42
N LEU A 17 -1.64 35.62 -1.97
CA LEU A 17 -1.26 35.57 -3.39
C LEU A 17 0.07 34.84 -3.66
N ILE A 18 0.69 34.21 -2.65
CA ILE A 18 1.83 33.29 -2.84
C ILE A 18 1.31 31.84 -2.92
N LYS A 19 0.83 31.52 -4.12
CA LYS A 19 1.11 30.30 -4.89
C LYS A 19 1.38 29.00 -4.09
N LYS A 20 0.34 28.16 -4.05
CA LYS A 20 0.46 26.71 -4.29
C LYS A 20 1.30 26.50 -5.57
N PRO A 21 2.31 25.61 -5.61
CA PRO A 21 3.08 25.41 -6.84
C PRO A 21 2.17 24.76 -7.89
N GLU A 22 1.73 25.54 -8.86
CA GLU A 22 1.27 25.02 -10.13
C GLU A 22 2.50 24.66 -10.98
N PRO A 23 2.56 23.45 -11.55
CA PRO A 23 3.65 23.06 -12.43
C PRO A 23 3.59 23.94 -13.68
N ILE A 24 4.75 24.39 -14.13
CA ILE A 24 4.97 25.09 -15.38
C ILE A 24 4.40 24.21 -16.51
N VAL A 25 3.28 24.64 -17.10
CA VAL A 25 2.72 24.05 -18.30
C VAL A 25 3.23 24.88 -19.48
N GLU A 26 4.47 24.64 -19.90
CA GLU A 26 4.87 24.98 -21.26
C GLU A 26 4.01 24.13 -22.21
N GLU A 27 3.30 24.78 -23.12
CA GLU A 27 2.42 24.14 -24.10
C GLU A 27 3.26 23.37 -25.14
N VAL A 28 3.70 22.17 -24.76
CA VAL A 28 4.18 21.16 -25.71
C VAL A 28 2.94 20.61 -26.43
N PRO A 29 2.91 20.56 -27.78
CA PRO A 29 1.72 20.14 -28.51
C PRO A 29 1.27 18.76 -28.03
N LYS A 30 0.02 18.68 -27.53
CA LYS A 30 -0.67 17.44 -27.17
C LYS A 30 -0.88 16.59 -28.42
N LYS A 31 0.18 15.93 -28.88
CA LYS A 31 0.09 14.79 -29.78
C LYS A 31 -0.57 13.68 -28.95
N LYS A 32 -1.85 13.40 -29.22
CA LYS A 32 -2.55 12.23 -28.69
C LYS A 32 -1.74 11.00 -29.08
N LYS A 33 -0.84 10.55 -28.20
CA LYS A 33 -0.29 9.20 -28.27
C LYS A 33 -1.46 8.29 -27.94
N THR A 34 -2.03 7.69 -28.98
CA THR A 34 -2.73 6.42 -28.87
C THR A 34 -1.80 5.51 -28.07
N ILE A 35 -2.13 5.29 -26.79
CA ILE A 35 -1.45 4.28 -25.99
C ILE A 35 -1.95 2.97 -26.57
N GLU A 36 -1.21 2.46 -27.55
CA GLU A 36 -1.33 1.06 -27.94
C GLU A 36 -1.20 0.26 -26.64
N LYS A 37 -2.22 -0.57 -26.36
CA LYS A 37 -2.21 -1.51 -25.24
C LYS A 37 -1.07 -2.49 -25.49
N THR A 38 0.15 -2.13 -25.13
CA THR A 38 1.22 -3.10 -24.97
C THR A 38 0.77 -3.98 -23.81
N SER A 39 0.24 -5.16 -24.16
CA SER A 39 -0.03 -6.22 -23.21
C SER A 39 1.28 -6.50 -22.50
N ILE A 40 1.40 -5.98 -21.26
CA ILE A 40 2.45 -6.41 -20.35
C ILE A 40 2.18 -7.89 -20.16
N GLU A 41 2.94 -8.73 -20.87
CA GLU A 41 2.98 -10.15 -20.60
C GLU A 41 3.37 -10.26 -19.14
N ARG A 42 2.38 -10.57 -18.31
CA ARG A 42 2.58 -10.86 -16.90
C ARG A 42 3.43 -12.10 -16.88
N SER A 43 4.73 -11.92 -16.71
CA SER A 43 5.65 -13.02 -16.47
C SER A 43 5.03 -13.87 -15.36
N LYS A 44 4.65 -15.09 -15.74
CA LYS A 44 3.99 -16.04 -14.85
C LYS A 44 4.99 -16.33 -13.75
N LYS A 45 4.89 -15.63 -12.62
CA LYS A 45 5.76 -15.83 -11.46
C LYS A 45 5.64 -17.31 -11.09
N GLU A 46 6.68 -18.08 -11.40
CA GLU A 46 6.70 -19.55 -11.31
C GLU A 46 6.42 -20.04 -9.88
N ASN A 47 6.64 -19.19 -8.88
CA ASN A 47 6.51 -19.51 -7.45
C ASN A 47 5.10 -19.81 -6.91
N ARG A 48 4.05 -19.84 -7.74
CA ARG A 48 2.68 -20.15 -7.28
C ARG A 48 1.99 -21.26 -8.07
N SER A 49 2.69 -21.98 -8.94
CA SER A 49 2.06 -23.03 -9.75
C SER A 49 1.44 -24.16 -8.91
N ASN A 50 1.98 -24.40 -7.71
CA ASN A 50 1.60 -25.54 -6.86
C ASN A 50 0.93 -25.11 -5.55
N THR A 51 0.55 -23.83 -5.40
CA THR A 51 -0.09 -23.33 -4.18
C THR A 51 -1.41 -22.64 -4.48
N VAL A 52 -2.37 -22.81 -3.58
CA VAL A 52 -3.70 -22.18 -3.66
C VAL A 52 -3.81 -21.11 -2.57
N LEU A 53 -4.49 -20.00 -2.86
CA LEU A 53 -4.78 -18.98 -1.87
C LEU A 53 -5.83 -19.50 -0.88
N ILE A 54 -5.45 -19.62 0.39
CA ILE A 54 -6.37 -19.87 1.49
C ILE A 54 -6.58 -18.53 2.21
N GLY A 55 -7.81 -18.00 2.20
CA GLY A 55 -8.11 -16.70 2.79
C GLY A 55 -9.57 -16.56 3.25
N GLY A 56 -9.81 -15.66 4.19
CA GLY A 56 -11.13 -15.32 4.73
C GLY A 56 -11.22 -13.82 5.06
N HIS A 57 -12.44 -13.32 5.27
CA HIS A 57 -12.66 -11.94 5.71
C HIS A 57 -12.52 -11.86 7.23
N PHE A 58 -11.66 -10.94 7.69
CA PHE A 58 -11.44 -10.69 9.11
C PHE A 58 -11.44 -9.17 9.37
N PRO A 59 -11.71 -8.75 10.61
CA PRO A 59 -11.51 -7.37 11.02
C PRO A 59 -10.06 -6.91 10.77
N PRO A 60 -9.83 -5.63 10.45
CA PRO A 60 -8.48 -5.10 10.23
C PRO A 60 -7.55 -5.27 11.43
N GLU A 61 -8.11 -5.31 12.65
CA GLU A 61 -7.37 -5.55 13.89
C GLU A 61 -6.65 -6.90 13.90
N VAL A 62 -7.24 -7.94 13.29
CA VAL A 62 -6.60 -9.27 13.19
C VAL A 62 -5.33 -9.17 12.33
N SER A 63 -5.40 -8.46 11.21
CA SER A 63 -4.24 -8.22 10.35
C SER A 63 -3.16 -7.40 11.05
N ARG A 64 -3.55 -6.45 11.91
CA ARG A 64 -2.61 -5.67 12.71
C ARG A 64 -1.91 -6.54 13.74
N GLN A 65 -2.66 -7.37 14.49
CA GLN A 65 -2.11 -8.28 15.48
C GLN A 65 -1.12 -9.27 14.86
N LEU A 66 -1.47 -9.90 13.73
CA LEU A 66 -0.56 -10.80 13.03
C LEU A 66 0.77 -10.13 12.66
N ARG A 67 0.72 -8.86 12.22
CA ARG A 67 1.95 -8.10 11.89
C ARG A 67 2.78 -7.76 13.11
N ILE A 68 2.15 -7.47 14.24
CA ILE A 68 2.85 -7.20 15.50
C ILE A 68 3.59 -8.46 15.95
N ILE A 69 2.89 -9.60 16.02
CA ILE A 69 3.48 -10.90 16.41
C ILE A 69 4.64 -11.25 15.48
N ALA A 70 4.44 -11.11 14.16
CA ALA A 70 5.49 -11.40 13.19
C ALA A 70 6.74 -10.53 13.38
N ALA A 71 6.56 -9.25 13.72
CA ALA A 71 7.66 -8.34 13.99
C ALA A 71 8.37 -8.66 15.32
N GLU A 72 7.62 -9.05 16.36
CA GLU A 72 8.16 -9.43 17.67
C GLU A 72 9.00 -10.71 17.60
N GLU A 73 8.53 -11.71 16.83
CA GLU A 73 9.20 -13.01 16.70
C GLU A 73 10.22 -13.07 15.56
N GLY A 74 10.32 -12.02 14.73
CA GLY A 74 11.21 -11.99 13.57
C GLY A 74 10.79 -12.98 12.47
N THR A 75 9.49 -13.25 12.35
CA THR A 75 8.91 -14.20 11.39
C THR A 75 8.04 -13.48 10.34
N THR A 76 7.29 -14.24 9.55
CA THR A 76 6.36 -13.70 8.56
C THR A 76 4.92 -14.08 8.89
N ASN A 77 3.96 -13.25 8.45
CA ASN A 77 2.53 -13.59 8.58
C ASN A 77 2.20 -14.95 7.95
N GLN A 78 2.90 -15.35 6.88
CA GLN A 78 2.69 -16.65 6.24
C GLN A 78 3.12 -17.80 7.15
N ALA A 79 4.27 -17.68 7.82
CA ALA A 79 4.75 -18.68 8.77
C ALA A 79 3.81 -18.81 9.98
N LEU A 80 3.32 -17.70 10.53
CA LEU A 80 2.32 -17.72 11.62
C LEU A 80 1.02 -18.41 11.20
N LEU A 81 0.55 -18.13 9.98
CA LEU A 81 -0.64 -18.79 9.45
C LEU A 81 -0.40 -20.30 9.23
N GLN A 82 0.79 -20.68 8.76
CA GLN A 82 1.16 -22.08 8.61
C GLN A 82 1.16 -22.81 9.96
N GLU A 83 1.79 -22.22 10.99
CA GLU A 83 1.80 -22.77 12.34
C GLU A 83 0.38 -22.91 12.91
N ALA A 84 -0.46 -21.88 12.77
CA ALA A 84 -1.84 -21.93 13.22
C ALA A 84 -2.66 -23.04 12.53
N LEU A 85 -2.41 -23.28 11.24
CA LEU A 85 -3.04 -24.36 10.48
C LEU A 85 -2.50 -25.74 10.90
N ASP A 86 -1.19 -25.86 11.15
CA ASP A 86 -0.57 -27.08 11.65
C ASP A 86 -1.14 -27.47 13.03
N LEU A 87 -1.28 -26.50 13.94
CA LEU A 87 -1.94 -26.70 15.24
C LEU A 87 -3.40 -27.16 15.08
N LEU A 88 -4.13 -26.58 14.13
CA LEU A 88 -5.50 -26.98 13.82
C LEU A 88 -5.55 -28.42 13.26
N PHE A 89 -4.65 -28.79 12.35
CA PHE A 89 -4.58 -30.11 11.74
C PHE A 89 -4.20 -31.18 12.76
N ALA A 90 -3.18 -30.93 13.58
CA ALA A 90 -2.80 -31.79 14.69
C ALA A 90 -3.99 -32.06 15.62
N LYS A 91 -4.70 -30.99 16.03
CA LYS A 91 -5.91 -31.10 16.86
C LYS A 91 -7.04 -31.92 16.20
N LYS A 92 -7.06 -31.98 14.87
CA LYS A 92 -8.06 -32.72 14.08
C LYS A 92 -7.56 -34.11 13.63
N GLY A 93 -6.39 -34.55 14.06
CA GLY A 93 -5.79 -35.82 13.64
C GLY A 93 -5.48 -35.86 12.14
N LYS A 94 -5.17 -34.70 11.55
CA LYS A 94 -4.75 -34.56 10.16
C LYS A 94 -3.22 -34.39 10.09
N LYS A 95 -2.66 -34.68 8.91
CA LYS A 95 -1.24 -34.45 8.61
C LYS A 95 -0.92 -32.95 8.68
N LEU A 96 0.28 -32.62 9.12
CA LEU A 96 0.80 -31.25 9.09
C LEU A 96 1.04 -30.82 7.64
N ILE A 97 1.11 -29.52 7.38
CA ILE A 97 1.34 -28.97 6.03
C ILE A 97 2.66 -29.49 5.43
N ASN A 98 3.68 -29.70 6.26
CA ASN A 98 4.97 -30.25 5.83
C ASN A 98 4.92 -31.75 5.50
N ASP A 99 3.86 -32.45 5.89
CA ASP A 99 3.68 -33.91 5.72
C ASP A 99 2.64 -34.26 4.62
N ILE A 100 2.09 -33.25 3.93
CA ILE A 100 1.14 -33.40 2.81
C ILE A 100 1.92 -33.65 1.51
#